data_AF-A0A7S3JPA3-F1
#
_entry.id   AF-A0A7S3JPA3-F1
#
_cell.length_a   1.000
_cell.length_b   1.000
_cell.length_c   1.000
_cell.angle_alpha   90.00
_cell.angle_beta   90.00
_cell.angle_gamma   90.00
#
_symmetry.space_group_name_H-M   'P 1'
#
loop_
_entity.id
_entity.type
_entity.pdbx_description
1 polymer ?
#
loop_
_entity_poly.entity_id
_entity_poly.type
_entity_poly.pdbx_seq_one_letter_code
_entity_poly.pdbx_strand_id
1 'polypeptide(L)'
;TNDRFLGNIQRDGTYSVVPRVSGGEITPDKLVVIGEVAQKYNLYTKITGGQRIDLFGAQKQDLLDIWGQLVAGGMESGHAYAKSLRTVKSCVGSTWCRFGLSDSVGLAVRLEERYKSIRAPHKIKGGVSGCVRECAEAQSKDFGLIATEKGWNIFVG
;
A
#
# COMPACT_ATOMS: atom_id res chain seq x y z
N THR A 1 4.85 0.56 -18.35
CA THR A 1 4.19 0.85 -17.06
C THR A 1 4.73 2.20 -16.57
N ASN A 2 4.01 2.95 -15.73
CA ASN A 2 4.49 4.26 -15.29
C ASN A 2 5.58 4.17 -14.20
N ASP A 3 5.82 2.97 -13.65
CA ASP A 3 6.97 2.69 -12.78
C ASP A 3 8.26 2.64 -13.61
N ARG A 4 9.06 3.70 -13.55
CA ARG A 4 10.44 3.74 -14.06
C ARG A 4 11.36 3.81 -12.83
N PHE A 5 12.38 2.96 -12.76
CA PHE A 5 13.25 2.85 -11.58
C PHE A 5 12.48 2.53 -10.29
N LEU A 6 11.38 1.78 -10.40
CA LEU A 6 10.46 1.46 -9.29
C LEU A 6 9.81 2.68 -8.62
N GLY A 7 9.92 3.85 -9.24
CA GLY A 7 9.25 5.08 -8.84
C GLY A 7 8.49 5.72 -10.00
N ASN A 8 7.85 6.86 -9.73
CA ASN A 8 7.09 7.59 -10.76
C ASN A 8 7.67 8.98 -10.99
N ILE A 9 7.84 9.35 -12.25
CA ILE A 9 8.30 10.69 -12.65
C ILE A 9 7.22 11.72 -12.31
N GLN A 10 7.62 12.77 -11.61
CA GLN A 10 6.79 13.90 -11.21
C GLN A 10 6.89 15.04 -12.24
N ARG A 11 6.04 16.05 -12.08
CA ARG A 11 5.92 17.17 -13.03
C ARG A 11 7.22 17.95 -13.21
N ASP A 12 8.03 18.05 -12.16
CA ASP A 12 9.31 18.76 -12.12
C ASP A 12 10.51 17.87 -12.53
N GLY A 13 10.25 16.64 -12.97
CA GLY A 13 11.29 15.67 -13.35
C GLY A 13 11.88 14.87 -12.20
N THR A 14 11.49 15.16 -10.95
CA THR A 14 11.84 14.34 -9.78
C THR A 14 11.03 13.04 -9.76
N TYR A 15 11.29 12.17 -8.78
CA TYR A 15 10.64 10.88 -8.63
C TYR A 15 9.88 10.79 -7.32
N SER A 16 8.80 10.00 -7.33
CA SER A 16 8.19 9.50 -6.10
C SER A 16 8.57 8.06 -5.83
N VAL A 17 8.82 7.77 -4.55
CA VAL A 17 9.20 6.47 -4.00
C VAL A 17 8.12 6.06 -3.01
N VAL A 18 7.56 4.87 -3.21
CA VAL A 18 6.45 4.37 -2.39
C VAL A 18 6.74 2.93 -1.96
N PRO A 19 7.22 2.70 -0.73
CA PRO A 19 7.40 1.35 -0.22
C PRO A 19 6.06 0.62 -0.05
N ARG A 20 6.07 -0.71 -0.18
CA ARG A 20 4.90 -1.54 0.08
C ARG A 20 4.61 -1.59 1.59
N VAL A 21 3.34 -1.44 1.93
CA VAL A 21 2.81 -1.59 3.29
C VAL A 21 1.54 -2.43 3.19
N SER A 22 1.70 -3.75 3.23
CA SER A 22 0.61 -4.69 2.95
C SER A 22 -0.48 -4.58 4.02
N GLY A 23 -1.74 -4.41 3.57
CA GLY A 23 -2.86 -4.18 4.49
C GLY A 23 -2.79 -2.88 5.31
N GLY A 24 -1.81 -2.01 5.06
CA GLY A 24 -1.54 -0.84 5.90
C GLY A 24 -0.70 -1.13 7.16
N GLU A 25 -0.16 -2.35 7.29
CA GLU A 25 0.63 -2.75 8.45
C GLU A 25 2.09 -2.26 8.35
N ILE A 26 2.46 -1.34 9.24
CA ILE A 26 3.82 -0.80 9.33
C ILE A 26 4.34 -0.88 10.76
N THR A 27 5.54 -1.43 10.94
CA THR A 27 6.19 -1.51 12.25
C THR A 27 6.81 -0.16 12.63
N PRO A 28 7.02 0.12 13.92
CA PRO A 28 7.75 1.31 14.37
C PRO A 28 9.12 1.46 13.69
N ASP A 29 9.89 0.37 13.57
CA ASP A 29 11.20 0.40 12.92
C ASP A 29 11.12 0.81 11.45
N LYS A 30 10.12 0.29 10.70
CA LYS A 30 9.90 0.69 9.31
C LYS A 30 9.47 2.15 9.19
N LEU A 31 8.65 2.64 10.13
CA LEU A 31 8.29 4.06 10.18
C LEU A 31 9.52 4.95 10.39
N VAL A 32 10.43 4.56 11.29
CA VAL A 32 11.69 5.28 11.53
C VAL A 32 12.54 5.29 10.25
N VAL A 33 12.75 4.15 9.59
CA VAL A 33 13.52 4.08 8.33
C VAL A 33 12.92 4.99 7.25
N ILE A 34 11.59 5.00 7.08
CA ILE A 34 10.94 5.91 6.14
C ILE A 34 11.20 7.38 6.50
N GLY A 35 11.13 7.72 7.79
CA GLY A 35 11.39 9.06 8.30
C GLY A 35 12.84 9.51 8.06
N GLU A 36 13.81 8.64 8.35
CA GLU A 36 15.24 8.89 8.12
C GLU A 36 15.55 9.11 6.64
N VAL A 37 15.03 8.25 5.77
CA VAL A 37 15.16 8.39 4.31
C VAL A 37 14.52 9.71 3.86
N ALA A 38 13.30 10.01 4.32
CA ALA A 38 12.63 11.25 3.95
C ALA A 38 13.44 12.49 4.36
N GLN A 39 14.00 12.48 5.58
CA GLN A 39 14.82 13.58 6.08
C GLN A 39 16.14 13.71 5.32
N LYS A 40 16.85 12.60 5.07
CA LYS A 40 18.16 12.57 4.41
C LYS A 40 18.13 13.18 3.01
N TYR A 41 17.08 12.92 2.23
CA TYR A 41 16.94 13.42 0.85
C TYR A 41 15.97 14.61 0.74
N ASN A 42 15.55 15.20 1.86
CA ASN A 42 14.59 16.32 1.89
C ASN A 42 13.31 16.03 1.08
N LEU A 43 12.73 14.86 1.29
CA LEU A 43 11.55 14.39 0.56
C LEU A 43 10.27 14.84 1.25
N TYR A 44 9.29 15.26 0.44
CA TYR A 44 7.94 15.51 0.95
C TYR A 44 7.22 14.18 1.21
N THR A 45 6.63 14.02 2.40
CA THR A 45 5.92 12.80 2.79
C THR A 45 4.40 12.99 2.75
N LYS A 46 3.65 12.01 2.21
CA LYS A 46 2.18 12.04 2.22
C LYS A 46 1.58 10.68 2.52
N ILE A 47 0.63 10.63 3.47
CA ILE A 47 -0.21 9.44 3.68
C ILE A 47 -1.22 9.33 2.55
N THR A 48 -1.31 8.15 1.95
CA THR A 48 -2.21 7.86 0.83
C THR A 48 -3.48 7.16 1.26
N GLY A 49 -4.52 7.23 0.41
CA GLY A 49 -5.75 6.46 0.59
C GLY A 49 -5.56 4.93 0.49
N GLY A 50 -4.37 4.45 0.15
CA GLY A 50 -4.00 3.03 0.19
C GLY A 50 -3.27 2.61 1.47
N GLN A 51 -3.28 3.45 2.52
CA GLN A 51 -2.58 3.21 3.79
C GLN A 51 -1.07 3.04 3.64
N ARG A 52 -0.46 3.89 2.80
CA ARG A 52 1.00 3.94 2.59
C ARG A 52 1.52 5.36 2.77
N ILE A 53 2.82 5.48 2.99
CA ILE A 53 3.54 6.75 3.02
C ILE A 53 4.29 6.90 1.69
N ASP A 54 3.93 7.93 0.93
CA ASP A 54 4.61 8.29 -0.31
C ASP A 54 5.71 9.32 -0.01
N LEU A 55 6.85 9.16 -0.68
CA LEU A 55 7.99 10.08 -0.64
C LEU A 55 8.12 10.77 -2.00
N PHE A 56 8.16 12.10 -2.04
CA PHE A 56 8.22 12.89 -3.28
C PHE A 56 9.46 13.80 -3.32
N GLY A 57 9.95 14.08 -4.53
CA GLY A 57 11.08 15.00 -4.74
C GLY A 57 12.43 14.29 -4.89
N ALA A 58 12.46 12.96 -5.00
CA ALA A 58 13.70 12.21 -5.13
C ALA A 58 14.39 12.50 -6.47
N GLN A 59 15.69 12.79 -6.43
CA GLN A 59 16.47 12.96 -7.66
C GLN A 59 16.81 11.60 -8.26
N LYS A 60 16.96 11.54 -9.58
CA LYS A 60 17.19 10.29 -10.32
C LYS A 60 18.44 9.55 -9.82
N GLN A 61 19.52 10.27 -9.54
CA GLN A 61 20.78 9.71 -9.06
C GLN A 61 20.69 9.09 -7.67
N ASP A 62 19.76 9.56 -6.83
CA ASP A 62 19.61 9.13 -5.44
C ASP A 62 18.74 7.87 -5.32
N LEU A 63 17.99 7.52 -6.37
CA LEU A 63 17.01 6.43 -6.35
C LEU A 63 17.60 5.09 -5.90
N LEU A 64 18.82 4.77 -6.32
CA LEU A 64 19.44 3.50 -5.95
C LEU A 64 19.75 3.44 -4.45
N ASP A 65 20.26 4.54 -3.87
CA ASP A 65 20.59 4.63 -2.45
C ASP A 65 19.31 4.66 -1.59
N ILE A 66 18.29 5.42 -2.02
CA ILE A 66 16.97 5.45 -1.38
C ILE A 66 16.37 4.04 -1.31
N TRP A 67 16.30 3.33 -2.45
CA TRP A 67 15.77 1.96 -2.46
C TRP A 67 16.64 1.00 -1.65
N GLY A 68 17.97 1.15 -1.68
CA GLY A 68 18.89 0.35 -0.88
C GLY A 68 18.60 0.44 0.62
N GLN A 69 18.41 1.66 1.14
CA GLN A 69 18.05 1.88 2.56
C GLN A 69 16.67 1.33 2.90
N LEU A 70 15.67 1.53 2.05
CA LEU A 70 14.33 0.99 2.28
C LEU A 70 14.33 -0.55 2.28
N VAL A 71 15.07 -1.18 1.37
CA VAL A 71 15.21 -2.64 1.30
C VAL A 71 15.98 -3.19 2.50
N ALA A 72 17.04 -2.52 2.94
CA ALA A 72 17.75 -2.87 4.16
C ALA A 72 16.83 -2.80 5.40
N GLY A 73 15.86 -1.88 5.42
CA GLY A 73 14.78 -1.81 6.41
C GLY A 73 13.65 -2.84 6.23
N GLY A 74 13.80 -3.80 5.33
CA GLY A 74 12.81 -4.88 5.10
C GLY A 74 11.56 -4.43 4.35
N MET A 75 11.68 -3.39 3.52
CA MET A 75 10.62 -2.94 2.61
C MET A 75 10.92 -3.33 1.17
N GLU A 76 9.90 -3.27 0.32
CA GLU A 76 10.03 -3.48 -1.12
C GLU A 76 9.21 -2.42 -1.87
N SER A 77 9.34 -2.35 -3.20
CA SER A 77 8.54 -1.40 -3.98
C SER A 77 7.04 -1.72 -3.90
N GLY A 78 6.24 -0.69 -3.62
CA GLY A 78 4.79 -0.76 -3.61
C GLY A 78 4.16 -0.88 -5.01
N HIS A 79 4.96 -0.84 -6.08
CA HIS A 79 4.47 -0.83 -7.47
C HIS A 79 3.36 0.21 -7.67
N ALA A 80 3.53 1.39 -7.07
CA ALA A 80 2.45 2.36 -6.88
C ALA A 80 1.89 2.90 -8.18
N TYR A 81 2.64 2.81 -9.29
CA TYR A 81 2.25 3.31 -10.61
C TYR A 81 2.30 2.24 -11.71
N ALA A 82 2.72 1.01 -11.38
CA ALA A 82 2.60 -0.13 -12.27
C ALA A 82 1.13 -0.43 -12.65
N LYS A 83 1.00 -1.11 -13.80
CA LYS A 83 -0.23 -1.78 -14.22
C LYS A 83 -0.27 -3.16 -13.57
N SER A 84 -0.60 -3.17 -12.28
CA SER A 84 -0.62 -4.35 -11.41
C SER A 84 -1.54 -4.10 -10.22
N LEU A 85 -1.66 -5.10 -9.33
CA LEU A 85 -2.16 -4.87 -7.98
C LEU A 85 -1.28 -3.85 -7.27
N ARG A 86 -1.88 -2.75 -6.80
CA ARG A 86 -1.17 -1.67 -6.12
C ARG A 86 -1.21 -1.80 -4.62
N THR A 87 -2.39 -2.03 -4.06
CA THR A 87 -2.64 -2.07 -2.61
C THR A 87 -3.92 -2.83 -2.33
N VAL A 88 -3.98 -3.49 -1.17
CA VAL A 88 -5.22 -3.95 -0.56
C VAL A 88 -5.43 -3.19 0.75
N LYS A 89 -6.32 -2.21 0.74
CA LYS A 89 -6.65 -1.41 1.94
C LYS A 89 -7.39 -2.30 2.94
N SER A 90 -7.06 -2.22 4.22
CA SER A 90 -7.77 -2.94 5.28
C SER A 90 -8.34 -1.99 6.33
N CYS A 91 -9.32 -2.42 7.10
CA CYS A 91 -9.54 -1.81 8.41
C CYS A 91 -8.86 -2.66 9.48
N VAL A 92 -8.72 -2.12 10.69
CA VAL A 92 -8.06 -2.79 11.82
C VAL A 92 -8.74 -4.08 12.31
N GLY A 93 -9.89 -4.43 11.72
CA GLY A 93 -10.54 -5.73 11.86
C GLY A 93 -11.00 -6.08 13.26
N SER A 94 -11.32 -7.37 13.48
CA SER A 94 -11.65 -7.92 14.80
C SER A 94 -10.49 -7.87 15.80
N THR A 95 -9.26 -7.67 15.34
CA THR A 95 -8.07 -7.54 16.18
C THR A 95 -8.15 -6.32 17.10
N TRP A 96 -8.64 -5.19 16.59
CA TRP A 96 -8.65 -3.91 17.34
C TRP A 96 -10.01 -3.21 17.37
N CYS A 97 -10.85 -3.38 16.35
CA CYS A 97 -12.14 -2.70 16.29
C CYS A 97 -13.20 -3.47 17.07
N ARG A 98 -13.88 -2.78 18.00
CA ARG A 98 -15.04 -3.32 18.74
C ARG A 98 -16.16 -3.87 17.84
N PHE A 99 -16.28 -3.36 16.62
CA PHE A 99 -17.30 -3.79 15.64
C PHE A 99 -16.78 -4.81 14.62
N GLY A 100 -15.50 -5.20 14.70
CA GLY A 100 -14.92 -6.14 13.76
C GLY A 100 -15.48 -7.54 13.93
N LEU A 101 -16.09 -8.08 12.88
CA LEU A 101 -16.64 -9.44 12.83
C LEU A 101 -15.58 -10.46 12.43
N SER A 102 -14.58 -10.06 11.64
CA SER A 102 -13.53 -10.96 11.17
C SER A 102 -12.20 -10.25 11.01
N ASP A 103 -11.13 -11.03 10.83
CA ASP A 103 -9.77 -10.53 10.62
C ASP A 103 -9.59 -10.01 9.19
N SER A 104 -9.87 -8.71 9.00
CA SER A 104 -9.64 -8.03 7.73
C SER A 104 -8.17 -7.75 7.45
N VAL A 105 -7.35 -7.58 8.48
CA VAL A 105 -5.93 -7.24 8.32
C VAL A 105 -5.19 -8.46 7.76
N GLY A 106 -5.29 -9.61 8.41
CA GLY A 106 -4.66 -10.84 7.95
C GLY A 106 -5.17 -11.31 6.60
N LEU A 107 -6.46 -11.12 6.29
CA LEU A 107 -6.97 -11.39 4.95
C LEU A 107 -6.44 -10.42 3.89
N ALA A 108 -6.37 -9.11 4.18
CA ALA A 108 -5.80 -8.13 3.27
C ALA A 108 -4.32 -8.39 2.97
N VAL A 109 -3.52 -8.66 4.00
CA VAL A 109 -2.10 -9.02 3.85
C VAL A 109 -1.95 -10.28 3.00
N ARG A 110 -2.72 -11.34 3.27
CA ARG A 110 -2.66 -12.56 2.45
C ARG A 110 -2.99 -12.32 0.99
N LEU A 111 -4.02 -11.51 0.70
CA LEU A 111 -4.40 -11.17 -0.68
C LEU A 111 -3.33 -10.33 -1.36
N GLU A 112 -2.80 -9.33 -0.67
CA GLU A 112 -1.75 -8.47 -1.21
C GLU A 112 -0.46 -9.27 -1.49
N GLU A 113 0.01 -10.06 -0.53
CA GLU A 113 1.23 -10.86 -0.68
C GLU A 113 1.09 -11.97 -1.73
N ARG A 114 -0.11 -12.55 -1.88
CA ARG A 114 -0.36 -13.59 -2.90
C ARG A 114 -0.38 -13.03 -4.32
N TYR A 115 -0.90 -11.81 -4.50
CA TYR A 115 -1.15 -11.24 -5.82
C TYR A 115 -0.30 -10.01 -6.14
N LYS A 116 0.61 -9.59 -5.24
CA LYS A 116 1.61 -8.57 -5.54
C LYS A 116 2.38 -9.01 -6.78
N SER A 117 2.58 -8.07 -7.71
CA SER A 117 3.25 -8.32 -9.00
C SER A 117 2.41 -9.00 -10.08
N ILE A 118 1.12 -9.30 -9.86
CA ILE A 118 0.24 -9.68 -10.98
C ILE A 118 0.19 -8.53 -12.00
N ARG A 119 0.47 -8.82 -13.27
CA ARG A 119 0.36 -7.85 -14.36
C ARG A 119 -1.07 -7.85 -14.88
N ALA A 120 -1.59 -6.65 -15.14
CA ALA A 120 -2.94 -6.47 -15.66
C ALA A 120 -2.97 -5.37 -16.73
N PRO A 121 -4.03 -5.28 -17.56
CA PRO A 121 -4.17 -4.21 -18.55
C PRO A 121 -4.15 -2.80 -17.92
N HIS A 122 -4.58 -2.69 -16.66
CA HIS A 122 -4.63 -1.46 -15.88
C HIS A 122 -4.28 -1.69 -14.39
N LYS A 123 -4.34 -0.64 -13.56
CA LYS A 123 -4.14 -0.73 -12.10
C LYS A 123 -5.29 -1.49 -11.45
N ILE A 124 -4.99 -2.31 -10.44
CA ILE A 124 -5.97 -3.01 -9.61
C ILE A 124 -5.75 -2.58 -8.15
N LYS A 125 -6.84 -2.36 -7.43
CA LYS A 125 -6.87 -2.05 -6.00
C LYS A 125 -7.86 -2.98 -5.30
N GLY A 126 -7.51 -3.41 -4.10
CA GLY A 126 -8.37 -4.20 -3.23
C GLY A 126 -8.81 -3.43 -1.99
N GLY A 127 -9.89 -3.87 -1.37
CA GLY A 127 -10.30 -3.43 -0.04
C GLY A 127 -10.87 -4.59 0.79
N VAL A 128 -10.51 -4.69 2.07
CA VAL A 128 -11.04 -5.70 2.99
C VAL A 128 -11.55 -5.02 4.26
N SER A 129 -12.85 -5.09 4.49
CA SER A 129 -13.51 -4.53 5.68
C SER A 129 -13.97 -5.65 6.60
N GLY A 130 -13.58 -5.58 7.87
CA GLY A 130 -13.95 -6.55 8.90
C GLY A 130 -15.39 -6.44 9.38
N CYS A 131 -16.21 -5.51 8.86
CA CYS A 131 -17.64 -5.41 9.12
C CYS A 131 -18.33 -4.51 8.07
N VAL A 132 -19.67 -4.44 8.13
CA VAL A 132 -20.52 -3.64 7.23
C VAL A 132 -20.31 -2.12 7.31
N ARG A 133 -19.56 -1.62 8.30
CA ARG A 133 -19.18 -0.19 8.38
C ARG A 133 -18.18 0.23 7.31
N GLU A 134 -17.56 -0.73 6.63
CA GLU A 134 -16.87 -0.52 5.36
C GLU A 134 -15.69 0.48 5.40
N CYS A 135 -14.96 0.59 6.51
CA CYS A 135 -13.87 1.56 6.65
C CYS A 135 -12.73 1.41 5.59
N ALA A 136 -12.63 0.25 4.93
CA ALA A 136 -11.67 0.02 3.85
C ALA A 136 -12.19 0.45 2.47
N GLU A 137 -13.38 1.05 2.35
CA GLU A 137 -13.97 1.48 1.07
C GLU A 137 -14.01 0.34 0.03
N ALA A 138 -14.26 -0.89 0.50
CA ALA A 138 -14.19 -2.12 -0.28
C ALA A 138 -15.09 -2.10 -1.53
N GLN A 139 -16.25 -1.44 -1.49
CA GLN A 139 -17.15 -1.36 -2.65
C GLN A 139 -16.66 -0.39 -3.73
N SER A 140 -15.72 0.50 -3.41
CA SER A 140 -15.17 1.49 -4.35
C SER A 140 -13.83 1.08 -4.95
N LYS A 141 -13.41 -0.18 -4.78
CA LYS A 141 -12.18 -0.74 -5.34
C LYS A 141 -12.52 -1.79 -6.39
N ASP A 142 -11.54 -2.12 -7.23
CA ASP A 142 -11.68 -3.12 -8.29
C ASP A 142 -12.13 -4.50 -7.74
N PHE A 143 -11.73 -4.82 -6.50
CA PHE A 143 -12.34 -5.89 -5.71
C PHE A 143 -12.43 -5.54 -4.22
N GLY A 144 -13.48 -6.02 -3.59
CA GLY A 144 -13.81 -5.72 -2.19
C GLY A 144 -14.28 -6.94 -1.43
N LEU A 145 -13.89 -7.05 -0.16
CA LEU A 145 -14.40 -8.07 0.75
C LEU A 145 -14.97 -7.39 2.00
N ILE A 146 -16.19 -7.76 2.38
CA ILE A 146 -16.85 -7.24 3.60
C ILE A 146 -17.29 -8.42 4.45
N ALA A 147 -16.83 -8.46 5.70
CA ALA A 147 -17.20 -9.50 6.63
C ALA A 147 -18.65 -9.31 7.12
N THR A 148 -19.32 -10.45 7.27
CA THR A 148 -20.66 -10.62 7.81
C THR A 148 -20.64 -11.80 8.79
N GLU A 149 -21.71 -11.99 9.54
CA GLU A 149 -21.84 -13.15 10.45
C GLU A 149 -21.78 -14.51 9.72
N LYS A 150 -22.09 -14.53 8.41
CA LYS A 150 -22.11 -15.75 7.59
C LYS A 150 -20.83 -15.97 6.77
N GLY A 151 -19.84 -15.09 6.88
CA GLY A 151 -18.62 -15.12 6.07
C GLY A 151 -18.37 -13.81 5.34
N TRP A 152 -17.82 -13.87 4.12
CA TRP A 152 -17.39 -12.69 3.36
C TRP A 152 -18.25 -12.45 2.13
N ASN A 153 -18.81 -11.25 2.02
CA ASN A 153 -19.37 -10.76 0.77
C ASN A 153 -18.24 -10.26 -0.12
N ILE A 154 -18.24 -10.66 -1.39
CA ILE A 154 -17.22 -10.30 -2.38
C ILE A 154 -17.86 -9.36 -3.41
N PHE A 155 -17.20 -8.23 -3.65
CA PHE A 155 -17.58 -7.21 -4.62
C PHE A 155 -16.49 -7.13 -5.69
N VAL A 156 -16.89 -6.95 -6.95
CA VAL A 156 -16.00 -6.82 -8.10
C VAL A 156 -16.59 -5.76 -9.03
N GLY A 157 -15.79 -4.79 -9.49
CA GLY A 157 -16.26 -3.70 -10.34
C GLY A 157 -15.20 -2.66 -10.66
#